data_AF-A0A061DHS6-F1
#
_entry.id   AF-A0A061DHS6-F1
#
_cell.length_a   1.000
_cell.length_b   1.000
_cell.length_c   1.000
_cell.angle_alpha   90.00
_cell.angle_beta   90.00
_cell.angle_gamma   90.00
#
_symmetry.space_group_name_H-M   'P 1'
#
loop_
_entity.id
_entity.type
_entity.pdbx_description
1 polymer ?
#
loop_
_entity_poly.entity_id
_entity_poly.type
_entity_poly.pdbx_seq_one_letter_code
_entity_poly.pdbx_strand_id
1 'polypeptide(L)'
;MKKRSEDVQGRVSELLETLKKVKGQARIQALKELKQVVAAHATARKTVVDEGGVAVISSLLGPFTSHAVGSEAIGILVNLELDSESNTNLMQPTKISLMVDMLNEGSVETKINCTRLMDKLMEEKEFRSESISSHRLLVGVMRLVKDKRHSNGILPGLSFLRSICLLKQVRSLIVSIGAVSQLVELLPSLEPDCLELALFILDTLSSLPEGKVALKDCANTIPNTVRLLMRVSESCTQYALSILWSVCKLAPEECSSVAVEAGLAAKLLLVIQSGCNPVLKQRSAELLKLCSLNYTDTIFISKCKLTRTIQ
;
A
#
# COMPACT_ATOMS: atom_id res chain seq x y z
N MET A 1 35.03 18.60 5.91
CA MET A 1 33.75 17.97 6.33
C MET A 1 33.37 18.31 7.77
N LYS A 2 34.29 18.24 8.76
CA LYS A 2 34.02 18.59 10.16
C LYS A 2 33.35 19.97 10.38
N LYS A 3 33.91 21.05 9.83
CA LYS A 3 33.34 22.42 9.96
C LYS A 3 31.91 22.58 9.41
N ARG A 4 31.58 21.89 8.31
CA ARG A 4 30.21 21.88 7.76
C ARG A 4 29.25 21.04 8.62
N SER A 5 29.76 19.98 9.27
CA SER A 5 28.95 19.16 10.19
C SER A 5 28.65 19.92 11.48
N GLU A 6 29.63 20.64 12.03
CA GLU A 6 29.46 21.48 13.23
C GLU A 6 28.43 22.60 13.00
N ASP A 7 28.45 23.22 11.82
CA ASP A 7 27.48 24.25 11.41
C ASP A 7 26.04 23.70 11.32
N VAL A 8 25.88 22.49 10.75
CA VAL A 8 24.57 21.81 10.65
C VAL A 8 24.03 21.43 12.03
N GLN A 9 24.87 20.92 12.93
CA GLN A 9 24.45 20.54 14.28
C GLN A 9 24.05 21.77 15.09
N GLY A 10 24.88 22.82 15.10
CA GLY A 10 24.55 24.07 15.80
C GLY A 10 23.26 24.69 15.29
N ARG A 11 23.00 24.63 13.97
CA ARG A 11 21.73 25.11 13.41
C ARG A 11 20.53 24.30 13.88
N VAL A 12 20.64 22.97 13.99
CA VAL A 12 19.58 22.12 14.53
C VAL A 12 19.26 22.50 15.98
N SER A 13 20.29 22.65 16.83
CA SER A 13 20.09 23.00 18.24
C SER A 13 19.41 24.36 18.39
N GLU A 14 19.83 25.35 17.61
CA GLU A 14 19.20 26.69 17.57
C GLU A 14 17.72 26.62 17.18
N LEU A 15 17.39 25.82 16.15
CA LEU A 15 16.01 25.65 15.69
C LEU A 15 15.14 24.94 16.74
N LEU A 16 15.65 23.89 17.39
CA LEU A 16 14.93 23.19 18.46
C LEU A 16 14.66 24.11 19.66
N GLU A 17 15.63 24.91 20.08
CA GLU A 17 15.46 25.91 21.13
C GLU A 17 14.47 27.01 20.73
N THR A 18 14.49 27.42 19.47
CA THR A 18 13.54 28.38 18.92
C THR A 18 12.13 27.81 18.99
N LEU A 19 11.92 26.56 18.56
CA LEU A 19 10.61 25.89 18.54
C LEU A 19 9.95 25.80 19.92
N LYS A 20 10.73 25.69 21.00
CA LYS A 20 10.24 25.72 22.38
C LYS A 20 9.64 27.08 22.77
N LYS A 21 10.10 28.18 22.15
CA LYS A 21 9.78 29.57 22.53
C LYS A 21 8.74 30.20 21.61
N VAL A 22 8.82 29.94 20.29
CA VAL A 22 8.01 30.64 19.30
C VAL A 22 6.63 30.00 19.08
N LYS A 23 5.67 30.84 18.65
CA LYS A 23 4.29 30.44 18.29
C LYS A 23 3.93 31.02 16.91
N GLY A 24 2.78 30.61 16.36
CA GLY A 24 2.25 31.17 15.12
C GLY A 24 3.20 31.04 13.92
N GLN A 25 3.35 32.12 13.14
CA GLN A 25 4.15 32.12 11.91
C GLN A 25 5.65 31.85 12.14
N ALA A 26 6.22 32.38 13.23
CA ALA A 26 7.62 32.14 13.57
C ALA A 26 7.91 30.64 13.81
N ARG A 27 6.95 29.91 14.40
CA ARG A 27 7.05 28.45 14.55
C ARG A 27 7.03 27.73 13.23
N ILE A 28 6.13 28.12 12.33
CA ILE A 28 6.03 27.51 11.00
C ILE A 28 7.34 27.71 10.23
N GLN A 29 7.94 28.89 10.30
CA GLN A 29 9.21 29.17 9.66
C GLN A 29 10.35 28.31 10.23
N ALA A 30 10.47 28.23 11.55
CA ALA A 30 11.47 27.37 12.20
C ALA A 30 11.27 25.88 11.84
N LEU A 31 10.03 25.39 11.75
CA LEU A 31 9.75 24.02 11.32
C LEU A 31 10.13 23.77 9.86
N LYS A 32 9.86 24.72 8.96
CA LYS A 32 10.24 24.61 7.55
C LYS A 32 11.74 24.50 7.38
N GLU A 33 12.49 25.34 8.09
CA GLU A 33 13.95 25.31 8.07
C GLU A 33 14.48 24.00 8.66
N LEU A 34 13.94 23.55 9.80
CA LEU A 34 14.34 22.28 10.40
C LEU A 34 14.06 21.10 9.46
N LYS A 35 12.90 21.08 8.80
CA LYS A 35 12.54 20.06 7.82
C LYS A 35 13.53 20.01 6.65
N GLN A 36 13.95 21.15 6.12
CA GLN A 36 14.94 21.21 5.04
C GLN A 36 16.28 20.61 5.49
N VAL A 37 16.75 20.96 6.68
CA VAL A 37 18.02 20.47 7.24
C VAL A 37 17.96 18.96 7.52
N VAL A 38 16.85 18.48 8.08
CA VAL A 38 16.59 17.04 8.36
C VAL A 38 16.53 16.21 7.09
N ALA A 39 15.90 16.74 6.03
CA ALA A 39 15.82 16.08 4.73
C ALA A 39 17.21 15.98 4.06
N ALA A 40 18.04 17.01 4.19
CA ALA A 40 19.34 17.09 3.53
C ALA A 40 20.48 16.32 4.25
N HIS A 41 20.43 16.18 5.58
CA HIS A 41 21.59 15.73 6.35
C HIS A 41 21.28 14.61 7.36
N ALA A 42 21.97 13.47 7.23
CA ALA A 42 21.88 12.37 8.19
C ALA A 42 22.37 12.76 9.60
N THR A 43 23.41 13.60 9.68
CA THR A 43 23.90 14.14 10.96
C THR A 43 22.86 15.01 11.64
N ALA A 44 22.08 15.79 10.89
CA ALA A 44 20.99 16.57 11.44
C ALA A 44 19.90 15.68 12.04
N ARG A 45 19.50 14.60 11.35
CA ARG A 45 18.54 13.63 11.89
C ARG A 45 18.98 13.09 13.24
N LYS A 46 20.24 12.65 13.32
CA LYS A 46 20.81 12.15 14.56
C LYS A 46 20.81 13.21 15.66
N THR A 47 21.25 14.44 15.36
CA THR A 47 21.23 15.54 16.34
C THR A 47 19.82 15.89 16.82
N VAL A 48 18.81 15.86 15.94
CA VAL A 48 17.42 16.06 16.37
C VAL A 48 16.99 15.00 17.37
N VAL A 49 17.38 13.74 17.17
CA VAL A 49 17.06 12.65 18.10
C VAL A 49 17.84 12.81 19.41
N ASP A 50 19.15 13.02 19.33
CA ASP A 50 20.05 13.13 20.50
C ASP A 50 19.68 14.31 21.43
N GLU A 51 19.13 15.40 20.88
CA GLU A 51 18.69 16.59 21.65
C GLU A 51 17.22 16.53 22.11
N GLY A 52 16.55 15.38 22.01
CA GLY A 52 15.16 15.22 22.42
C GLY A 52 14.15 15.94 21.51
N GLY A 53 14.55 16.27 20.29
CA GLY A 53 13.72 16.97 19.31
C GLY A 53 12.48 16.18 18.90
N VAL A 54 12.52 14.84 18.95
CA VAL A 54 11.34 14.00 18.68
C VAL A 54 10.19 14.31 19.63
N ALA A 55 10.47 14.43 20.94
CA ALA A 55 9.46 14.78 21.94
C ALA A 55 8.92 16.20 21.72
N VAL A 56 9.81 17.16 21.44
CA VAL A 56 9.43 18.56 21.13
C VAL A 56 8.50 18.60 19.93
N ILE A 57 8.86 17.98 18.81
CA ILE A 57 8.08 18.01 17.57
C ILE A 57 6.77 17.23 17.74
N SER A 58 6.81 16.08 18.39
CA SER A 58 5.61 15.27 18.67
C SER A 58 4.61 16.01 19.56
N SER A 59 5.08 16.84 20.50
CA SER A 59 4.21 17.69 21.33
C SER A 59 3.44 18.75 20.54
N LEU A 60 3.92 19.10 19.34
CA LEU A 60 3.24 20.03 18.42
C LEU A 60 2.08 19.38 17.68
N LEU A 61 1.90 18.06 17.77
CA LEU A 61 0.77 17.32 17.20
C LEU A 61 -0.29 17.09 18.27
N GLY A 62 -1.23 18.01 18.40
CA GLY A 62 -2.35 17.97 19.35
C GLY A 62 -3.67 18.42 18.73
N PRO A 63 -4.77 18.44 19.52
CA PRO A 63 -6.12 18.70 19.01
C PRO A 63 -6.31 20.04 18.28
N PHE A 64 -5.48 21.04 18.58
CA PHE A 64 -5.57 22.40 18.02
C PHE A 64 -4.42 22.72 17.06
N THR A 65 -3.72 21.70 16.57
CA THR A 65 -2.60 21.87 15.64
C THR A 65 -3.12 22.29 14.27
N SER A 66 -2.74 23.50 13.83
CA SER A 66 -3.04 23.95 12.47
C SER A 66 -2.41 23.02 11.42
N HIS A 67 -3.04 22.92 10.26
CA HIS A 67 -2.54 22.11 9.15
C HIS A 67 -1.09 22.48 8.75
N ALA A 68 -0.74 23.78 8.78
CA ALA A 68 0.61 24.24 8.47
C ALA A 68 1.65 23.68 9.45
N VAL A 69 1.39 23.75 10.77
CA VAL A 69 2.31 23.22 11.79
C VAL A 69 2.43 21.70 11.69
N GLY A 70 1.30 20.99 11.58
CA GLY A 70 1.32 19.54 11.57
C GLY A 70 1.94 18.96 10.30
N SER A 71 1.73 19.59 9.14
CA SER A 71 2.39 19.17 7.90
C SER A 71 3.91 19.21 8.00
N GLU A 72 4.48 20.27 8.57
CA GLU A 72 5.94 20.35 8.74
C GLU A 72 6.44 19.40 9.83
N ALA A 73 5.73 19.29 10.95
CA ALA A 73 6.08 18.37 12.04
C ALA A 73 6.09 16.91 11.58
N ILE A 74 5.05 16.45 10.86
CA ILE A 74 5.00 15.09 10.28
C ILE A 74 6.11 14.90 9.25
N GLY A 75 6.37 15.90 8.41
CA GLY A 75 7.47 15.88 7.43
C GLY A 75 8.85 15.76 8.07
N ILE A 76 9.04 16.26 9.29
CA ILE A 76 10.27 16.04 10.06
C ILE A 76 10.27 14.63 10.66
N LEU A 77 9.23 14.26 11.41
CA LEU A 77 9.16 13.01 12.18
C LEU A 77 9.32 11.76 11.32
N VAL A 78 8.74 11.75 10.11
CA VAL A 78 8.85 10.61 9.18
C VAL A 78 10.30 10.28 8.80
N ASN A 79 11.19 11.26 8.88
CA ASN A 79 12.61 11.12 8.56
C ASN A 79 13.47 10.76 9.78
N LEU A 80 12.95 10.77 11.01
CA LEU A 80 13.73 10.52 12.22
C LEU A 80 13.63 9.06 12.65
N GLU A 81 14.66 8.54 13.32
CA GLU A 81 14.55 7.30 14.09
C GLU A 81 13.72 7.59 15.35
N LEU A 82 12.72 6.74 15.61
CA LEU A 82 11.77 6.92 16.70
C LEU A 82 11.95 5.76 17.67
N ASP A 83 12.05 6.07 18.95
CA ASP A 83 12.05 5.07 20.02
C ASP A 83 10.62 4.61 20.37
N SER A 84 10.51 3.57 21.18
CA SER A 84 9.23 2.98 21.58
C SER A 84 8.32 3.98 22.31
N GLU A 85 8.88 4.89 23.11
CA GLU A 85 8.13 5.92 23.82
C GLU A 85 7.51 6.92 22.83
N SER A 86 8.30 7.41 21.88
CA SER A 86 7.86 8.31 20.81
C SER A 86 6.82 7.65 19.92
N ASN A 87 6.99 6.37 19.58
CA ASN A 87 6.01 5.63 18.79
C ASN A 87 4.68 5.48 19.55
N THR A 88 4.73 5.12 20.82
CA THR A 88 3.53 5.05 21.70
C THR A 88 2.83 6.40 21.82
N ASN A 89 3.61 7.49 21.89
CA ASN A 89 3.10 8.84 21.96
C ASN A 89 2.43 9.30 20.65
N LEU A 90 2.99 8.94 19.50
CA LEU A 90 2.45 9.24 18.17
C LEU A 90 1.23 8.39 17.81
N MET A 91 1.11 7.20 18.40
CA MET A 91 -0.02 6.29 18.23
C MET A 91 -1.27 6.65 19.05
N GLN A 92 -1.21 7.71 19.84
CA GLN A 92 -2.38 8.20 20.58
C GLN A 92 -3.53 8.57 19.62
N PRO A 93 -4.80 8.24 19.95
CA PRO A 93 -5.94 8.43 19.04
C PRO A 93 -6.08 9.85 18.49
N THR A 94 -5.77 10.87 19.29
CA THR A 94 -5.83 12.27 18.89
C THR A 94 -4.82 12.62 17.79
N LYS A 95 -3.61 12.04 17.85
CA LYS A 95 -2.56 12.28 16.85
C LYS A 95 -2.80 11.50 15.58
N ILE A 96 -3.29 10.26 15.71
CA ILE A 96 -3.72 9.46 14.56
C ILE A 96 -4.88 10.18 13.86
N SER A 97 -5.88 10.68 14.58
CA SER A 97 -6.97 11.46 13.99
C SER A 97 -6.45 12.68 13.22
N LEU A 98 -5.51 13.44 13.79
CA LEU A 98 -4.88 14.58 13.13
C LEU A 98 -4.17 14.17 11.83
N MET A 99 -3.41 13.07 11.85
CA MET A 99 -2.75 12.53 10.65
C MET A 99 -3.76 12.06 9.59
N VAL A 100 -4.90 11.51 10.00
CA VAL A 100 -6.01 11.12 9.11
C VAL A 100 -6.65 12.35 8.48
N ASP A 101 -6.87 13.44 9.23
CA ASP A 101 -7.39 14.69 8.70
C ASP A 101 -6.42 15.30 7.67
N MET A 102 -5.12 15.34 7.99
CA MET A 102 -4.07 15.81 7.07
C MET A 102 -3.90 14.92 5.84
N LEU A 103 -4.08 13.60 5.96
CA LEU A 103 -4.12 12.68 4.82
C LEU A 103 -5.30 12.99 3.88
N ASN A 104 -6.41 13.49 4.40
CA ASN A 104 -7.59 13.78 3.58
C ASN A 104 -7.54 15.18 2.94
N GLU A 105 -6.98 16.17 3.64
CA GLU A 105 -7.06 17.59 3.25
C GLU A 105 -5.73 18.20 2.80
N GLY A 106 -4.61 17.54 3.07
CA GLY A 106 -3.28 18.11 2.86
C GLY A 106 -2.76 18.10 1.43
N SER A 107 -1.55 18.64 1.26
CA SER A 107 -0.81 18.52 0.00
C SER A 107 -0.43 17.06 -0.24
N VAL A 108 -0.11 16.70 -1.47
CA VAL A 108 0.35 15.34 -1.82
C VAL A 108 1.56 14.93 -0.96
N GLU A 109 2.48 15.86 -0.72
CA GLU A 109 3.64 15.62 0.15
C GLU A 109 3.20 15.33 1.60
N THR A 110 2.27 16.13 2.14
CA THR A 110 1.70 15.89 3.47
C THR A 110 1.05 14.51 3.54
N LYS A 111 0.27 14.12 2.52
CA LYS A 111 -0.39 12.81 2.45
C LYS A 111 0.63 11.67 2.47
N ILE A 112 1.66 11.76 1.64
CA ILE A 112 2.75 10.77 1.58
C ILE A 112 3.47 10.66 2.93
N ASN A 113 3.76 11.79 3.57
CA ASN A 113 4.44 11.79 4.87
C ASN A 113 3.54 11.20 5.96
N CYS A 114 2.23 11.47 5.94
CA CYS A 114 1.26 10.85 6.84
C CYS A 114 1.21 9.33 6.66
N THR A 115 1.10 8.82 5.43
CA THR A 115 1.07 7.38 5.17
C THR A 115 2.36 6.71 5.61
N ARG A 116 3.53 7.28 5.29
CA ARG A 116 4.83 6.72 5.68
C ARG A 116 5.04 6.72 7.18
N LEU A 117 4.65 7.80 7.88
CA LEU A 117 4.79 7.86 9.33
C LEU A 117 3.87 6.83 10.00
N MET A 118 2.60 6.74 9.58
CA MET A 118 1.68 5.74 10.13
C MET A 118 2.14 4.31 9.81
N ASP A 119 2.64 4.04 8.60
CA ASP A 119 3.21 2.73 8.23
C ASP A 119 4.39 2.35 9.13
N LYS A 120 5.32 3.29 9.35
CA LYS A 120 6.44 3.12 10.28
C LYS A 120 5.98 2.81 11.70
N LEU A 121 4.95 3.50 12.18
CA LEU A 121 4.39 3.27 13.52
C LEU A 121 3.71 1.90 13.66
N MET A 122 3.30 1.27 12.55
CA MET A 122 2.73 -0.08 12.55
C MET A 122 3.77 -1.20 12.71
N GLU A 123 5.04 -0.94 12.43
CA GLU A 123 6.11 -1.93 12.55
C GLU A 123 6.49 -2.24 14.01
N GLU A 124 5.98 -1.44 14.96
CA GLU A 124 6.19 -1.63 16.39
C GLU A 124 5.56 -2.93 16.92
N LYS A 125 6.31 -3.63 17.78
CA LYS A 125 5.88 -4.94 18.31
C LYS A 125 4.58 -4.90 19.11
N GLU A 126 4.30 -3.77 19.76
CA GLU A 126 3.10 -3.57 20.58
C GLU A 126 2.00 -2.80 19.84
N PHE A 127 2.04 -2.78 18.50
CA PHE A 127 1.06 -2.05 17.70
C PHE A 127 -0.38 -2.53 17.97
N ARG A 128 -1.22 -1.56 18.31
CA ARG A 128 -2.66 -1.73 18.54
C ARG A 128 -3.44 -1.23 17.33
N SER A 129 -4.24 -2.13 16.76
CA SER A 129 -4.89 -1.97 15.46
C SER A 129 -6.18 -1.14 15.49
N GLU A 130 -6.71 -0.85 16.69
CA GLU A 130 -7.92 -0.06 16.91
C GLU A 130 -7.78 1.35 16.32
N SER A 131 -6.61 1.98 16.46
CA SER A 131 -6.36 3.35 15.98
C SER A 131 -6.38 3.47 14.45
N ILE A 132 -6.11 2.39 13.72
CA ILE A 132 -5.97 2.36 12.25
C ILE A 132 -7.20 1.74 11.57
N SER A 133 -8.18 1.28 12.35
CA SER A 133 -9.45 0.70 11.88
C SER A 133 -10.50 1.76 11.52
N SER A 134 -10.14 2.76 10.69
CA SER A 134 -11.01 3.89 10.34
C SER A 134 -11.37 3.95 8.86
N HIS A 135 -12.67 4.10 8.55
CA HIS A 135 -13.16 4.36 7.19
C HIS A 135 -12.48 5.59 6.58
N ARG A 136 -12.35 6.69 7.35
CA ARG A 136 -11.75 7.95 6.86
C ARG A 136 -10.28 7.78 6.49
N LEU A 137 -9.56 6.93 7.21
CA LEU A 137 -8.17 6.60 6.89
C LEU A 137 -8.09 5.84 5.56
N LEU A 138 -8.81 4.73 5.44
CA LEU A 138 -8.76 3.88 4.25
C LEU A 138 -9.23 4.63 2.99
N VAL A 139 -10.27 5.45 3.09
CA VAL A 139 -10.72 6.32 1.99
C VAL A 139 -9.62 7.32 1.61
N GLY A 140 -8.95 7.93 2.60
CA GLY A 140 -7.82 8.83 2.37
C GLY A 140 -6.65 8.14 1.64
N VAL A 141 -6.29 6.93 2.07
CA VAL A 141 -5.25 6.12 1.40
C VAL A 141 -5.66 5.77 -0.03
N MET A 142 -6.89 5.31 -0.26
CA MET A 142 -7.37 4.99 -1.62
C MET A 142 -7.43 6.21 -2.53
N ARG A 143 -7.75 7.41 -2.01
CA ARG A 143 -7.66 8.66 -2.77
C ARG A 143 -6.23 8.95 -3.20
N LEU A 144 -5.25 8.74 -2.32
CA LEU A 144 -3.82 8.90 -2.66
C LEU A 144 -3.37 7.89 -3.73
N VAL A 145 -3.78 6.61 -3.60
CA VAL A 145 -3.47 5.54 -4.55
C VAL A 145 -4.08 5.78 -5.93
N LYS A 146 -5.24 6.45 -6.00
CA LYS A 146 -5.93 6.75 -7.26
C LYS A 146 -5.55 8.09 -7.89
N ASP A 147 -4.71 8.89 -7.24
CA ASP A 147 -4.36 10.21 -7.75
C ASP A 147 -3.36 10.10 -8.93
N LYS A 148 -3.92 9.97 -10.14
CA LYS A 148 -3.14 9.90 -11.38
C LYS A 148 -2.32 11.15 -11.66
N ARG A 149 -2.65 12.30 -11.04
CA ARG A 149 -1.88 13.54 -11.22
C ARG A 149 -0.57 13.51 -10.43
N HIS A 150 -0.52 12.69 -9.39
CA HIS A 150 0.59 12.61 -8.46
C HIS A 150 0.99 11.15 -8.22
N SER A 151 1.60 10.54 -9.24
CA SER A 151 1.98 9.11 -9.22
C SER A 151 2.96 8.74 -8.10
N ASN A 152 3.70 9.71 -7.56
CA ASN A 152 4.59 9.52 -6.40
C ASN A 152 3.84 9.13 -5.11
N GLY A 153 2.53 9.34 -5.04
CA GLY A 153 1.67 8.90 -3.93
C GLY A 153 1.24 7.44 -3.99
N ILE A 154 1.29 6.82 -5.17
CA ILE A 154 0.75 5.47 -5.40
C ILE A 154 1.51 4.43 -4.57
N LEU A 155 2.84 4.42 -4.67
CA LEU A 155 3.68 3.44 -3.96
C LEU A 155 3.55 3.58 -2.42
N PRO A 156 3.72 4.76 -1.80
CA PRO A 156 3.50 4.91 -0.35
C PRO A 156 2.08 4.53 0.09
N GLY A 157 1.07 4.86 -0.70
CA GLY A 157 -0.32 4.50 -0.42
C GLY A 157 -0.56 2.99 -0.45
N LEU A 158 -0.03 2.29 -1.46
CA LEU A 158 -0.15 0.84 -1.58
C LEU A 158 0.66 0.10 -0.51
N SER A 159 1.87 0.56 -0.17
CA SER A 159 2.68 -0.02 0.90
C SER A 159 1.94 0.05 2.24
N PHE A 160 1.40 1.22 2.58
CA PHE A 160 0.64 1.40 3.81
C PHE A 160 -0.66 0.58 3.79
N LEU A 161 -1.39 0.55 2.67
CA LEU A 161 -2.59 -0.28 2.53
C LEU A 161 -2.28 -1.77 2.69
N ARG A 162 -1.13 -2.25 2.19
CA ARG A 162 -0.65 -3.62 2.42
C ARG A 162 -0.44 -3.89 3.91
N SER A 163 0.24 -3.01 4.63
CA SER A 163 0.46 -3.14 6.08
C SER A 163 -0.87 -3.20 6.84
N ILE A 164 -1.83 -2.34 6.50
CA ILE A 164 -3.18 -2.38 7.07
C ILE A 164 -3.90 -3.69 6.72
N CYS A 165 -3.76 -4.18 5.49
CA CYS A 165 -4.40 -5.42 5.03
C CYS A 165 -3.89 -6.67 5.79
N LEU A 166 -2.68 -6.64 6.34
CA LEU A 166 -2.19 -7.71 7.22
C LEU A 166 -3.04 -7.84 8.50
N LEU A 167 -3.66 -6.75 8.97
CA LEU A 167 -4.56 -6.73 10.12
C LEU A 167 -5.92 -7.32 9.75
N LYS A 168 -6.20 -8.56 10.19
CA LYS A 168 -7.42 -9.32 9.82
C LYS A 168 -8.72 -8.53 10.03
N GLN A 169 -8.84 -7.80 11.15
CA GLN A 169 -10.02 -7.02 11.50
C GLN A 169 -10.32 -5.85 10.57
N VAL A 170 -9.33 -5.36 9.80
CA VAL A 170 -9.52 -4.20 8.90
C VAL A 170 -9.89 -4.65 7.48
N ARG A 171 -9.72 -5.93 7.14
CA ARG A 171 -9.89 -6.37 5.75
C ARG A 171 -11.32 -6.24 5.23
N SER A 172 -12.32 -6.57 6.05
CA SER A 172 -13.74 -6.38 5.69
C SER A 172 -14.05 -4.91 5.42
N LEU A 173 -13.44 -4.02 6.21
CA LEU A 173 -13.55 -2.58 6.04
C LEU A 173 -12.95 -2.11 4.70
N ILE A 174 -11.77 -2.65 4.31
CA ILE A 174 -11.16 -2.37 3.00
C ILE A 174 -12.11 -2.77 1.85
N VAL A 175 -12.79 -3.92 1.97
CA VAL A 175 -13.80 -4.32 0.96
C VAL A 175 -14.98 -3.35 0.95
N SER A 176 -15.49 -2.97 2.14
CA SER A 176 -16.68 -2.11 2.26
C SER A 176 -16.53 -0.72 1.63
N ILE A 177 -15.31 -0.17 1.59
CA ILE A 177 -15.03 1.11 0.92
C ILE A 177 -14.86 0.97 -0.60
N GLY A 178 -15.11 -0.21 -1.15
CA GLY A 178 -14.98 -0.52 -2.58
C GLY A 178 -13.53 -0.56 -3.06
N ALA A 179 -12.56 -0.87 -2.20
CA ALA A 179 -11.15 -0.87 -2.62
C ALA A 179 -10.84 -1.94 -3.68
N VAL A 180 -11.59 -3.05 -3.69
CA VAL A 180 -11.39 -4.16 -4.64
C VAL A 180 -11.51 -3.70 -6.10
N SER A 181 -12.66 -3.13 -6.49
CA SER A 181 -12.87 -2.66 -7.86
C SER A 181 -11.88 -1.55 -8.24
N GLN A 182 -11.63 -0.64 -7.30
CA GLN A 182 -10.68 0.46 -7.47
C GLN A 182 -9.25 -0.03 -7.75
N LEU A 183 -8.76 -1.04 -7.01
CA LEU A 183 -7.45 -1.63 -7.23
C LEU A 183 -7.39 -2.40 -8.55
N VAL A 184 -8.42 -3.18 -8.86
CA VAL A 184 -8.52 -3.94 -10.13
C VAL A 184 -8.45 -3.01 -11.35
N GLU A 185 -9.12 -1.87 -11.30
CA GLU A 185 -9.08 -0.84 -12.36
C GLU A 185 -7.71 -0.19 -12.52
N LEU A 186 -6.92 -0.10 -11.44
CA LEU A 186 -5.59 0.50 -11.47
C LEU A 186 -4.54 -0.44 -12.05
N LEU A 187 -4.70 -1.77 -11.91
CA LEU A 187 -3.71 -2.78 -12.31
C LEU A 187 -3.04 -2.51 -13.67
N PRO A 188 -3.75 -2.17 -14.77
CA PRO A 188 -3.11 -1.96 -16.07
C PRO A 188 -2.12 -0.79 -16.13
N SER A 189 -2.20 0.14 -15.18
CA SER A 189 -1.42 1.38 -15.14
C SER A 189 -0.34 1.41 -14.05
N LEU A 190 -0.22 0.35 -13.25
CA LEU A 190 0.76 0.29 -12.16
C LEU A 190 2.13 -0.19 -12.66
N GLU A 191 3.17 0.41 -12.09
CA GLU A 191 4.56 -0.07 -12.21
C GLU A 191 4.74 -1.42 -11.49
N PRO A 192 5.77 -2.22 -11.84
CA PRO A 192 6.00 -3.56 -11.28
C PRO A 192 5.93 -3.67 -9.75
N ASP A 193 6.59 -2.77 -9.03
CA ASP A 193 6.59 -2.78 -7.55
C ASP A 193 5.18 -2.52 -6.98
N CYS A 194 4.41 -1.63 -7.63
CA CYS A 194 3.04 -1.33 -7.24
C CYS A 194 2.08 -2.47 -7.61
N LEU A 195 2.33 -3.17 -8.72
CA LEU A 195 1.56 -4.35 -9.13
C LEU A 195 1.64 -5.45 -8.08
N GLU A 196 2.84 -5.74 -7.56
CA GLU A 196 3.00 -6.78 -6.54
C GLU A 196 2.24 -6.43 -5.26
N LEU A 197 2.30 -5.18 -4.80
CA LEU A 197 1.55 -4.70 -3.65
C LEU A 197 0.03 -4.79 -3.87
N ALA A 198 -0.46 -4.32 -5.02
CA ALA A 198 -1.88 -4.36 -5.35
C ALA A 198 -2.40 -5.80 -5.45
N LEU A 199 -1.65 -6.71 -6.08
CA LEU A 199 -1.99 -8.13 -6.17
C LEU A 199 -1.98 -8.81 -4.81
N PHE A 200 -1.02 -8.50 -3.94
CA PHE A 200 -1.00 -9.00 -2.58
C PHE A 200 -2.27 -8.60 -1.80
N ILE A 201 -2.67 -7.33 -1.91
CA ILE A 201 -3.88 -6.83 -1.26
C ILE A 201 -5.11 -7.55 -1.82
N LEU A 202 -5.26 -7.62 -3.15
CA LEU A 202 -6.40 -8.29 -3.79
C LEU A 202 -6.46 -9.79 -3.45
N ASP A 203 -5.33 -10.50 -3.43
CA ASP A 203 -5.25 -11.90 -3.01
C ASP A 203 -5.68 -12.07 -1.55
N THR A 204 -5.18 -11.22 -0.66
CA THR A 204 -5.56 -11.24 0.75
C THR A 204 -7.07 -11.03 0.92
N LEU A 205 -7.65 -10.08 0.19
CA LEU A 205 -9.10 -9.82 0.21
C LEU A 205 -9.90 -10.96 -0.44
N SER A 206 -9.34 -11.67 -1.42
CA SER A 206 -9.95 -12.83 -2.06
C SER A 206 -10.15 -14.02 -1.12
N SER A 207 -9.56 -13.98 0.09
CA SER A 207 -9.82 -14.99 1.13
C SER A 207 -11.13 -14.76 1.89
N LEU A 208 -11.70 -13.55 1.83
CA LEU A 208 -12.94 -13.17 2.54
C LEU A 208 -14.17 -13.41 1.66
N PRO A 209 -15.31 -13.86 2.22
CA PRO A 209 -16.55 -14.04 1.46
C PRO A 209 -16.95 -12.79 0.65
N GLU A 210 -17.00 -11.63 1.30
CA GLU A 210 -17.35 -10.34 0.67
C GLU A 210 -16.30 -9.89 -0.36
N GLY A 211 -15.03 -10.19 -0.13
CA GLY A 211 -13.95 -9.86 -1.07
C GLY A 211 -14.01 -10.71 -2.34
N LYS A 212 -14.36 -12.00 -2.22
CA LYS A 212 -14.60 -12.89 -3.37
C LYS A 212 -15.74 -12.41 -4.23
N VAL A 213 -16.86 -12.03 -3.60
CA VAL A 213 -18.03 -11.49 -4.29
C VAL A 213 -17.65 -10.21 -5.03
N ALA A 214 -16.99 -9.26 -4.35
CA ALA A 214 -16.53 -8.02 -4.96
C ALA A 214 -15.56 -8.22 -6.15
N LEU A 215 -14.68 -9.23 -6.07
CA LEU A 215 -13.79 -9.60 -7.17
C LEU A 215 -14.57 -10.21 -8.34
N LYS A 216 -15.52 -11.10 -8.06
CA LYS A 216 -16.36 -11.78 -9.06
C LYS A 216 -17.25 -10.78 -9.81
N ASP A 217 -17.82 -9.81 -9.09
CA ASP A 217 -18.72 -8.80 -9.67
C ASP A 217 -17.97 -7.68 -10.41
N CYS A 218 -16.64 -7.58 -10.25
CA CYS A 218 -15.83 -6.64 -11.00
C CYS A 218 -15.40 -7.24 -12.35
N ALA A 219 -16.01 -6.74 -13.43
CA ALA A 219 -15.80 -7.24 -14.81
C ALA A 219 -14.32 -7.30 -15.25
N ASN A 220 -13.48 -6.39 -14.73
CA ASN A 220 -12.07 -6.31 -15.09
C ASN A 220 -11.15 -7.23 -14.27
N THR A 221 -11.65 -7.92 -13.25
CA THR A 221 -10.84 -8.79 -12.38
C THR A 221 -10.16 -9.88 -13.20
N ILE A 222 -10.94 -10.68 -13.93
CA ILE A 222 -10.41 -11.82 -14.68
C ILE A 222 -9.45 -11.32 -15.79
N PRO A 223 -9.84 -10.40 -16.71
CA PRO A 223 -8.96 -9.95 -17.78
C PRO A 223 -7.65 -9.32 -17.28
N ASN A 224 -7.71 -8.47 -16.25
CA ASN A 224 -6.50 -7.81 -15.72
C ASN A 224 -5.59 -8.80 -15.01
N THR A 225 -6.13 -9.73 -14.21
CA THR A 225 -5.33 -10.71 -13.50
C THR A 225 -4.71 -11.76 -14.44
N VAL A 226 -5.44 -12.22 -15.48
CA VAL A 226 -4.89 -13.12 -16.52
C VAL A 226 -3.69 -12.48 -17.23
N ARG A 227 -3.76 -11.18 -17.52
CA ARG A 227 -2.68 -10.43 -18.19
C ARG A 227 -1.38 -10.40 -17.37
N LEU A 228 -1.46 -10.53 -16.05
CA LEU A 228 -0.33 -10.44 -15.12
C LEU A 228 0.37 -11.78 -14.87
N LEU A 229 -0.25 -12.92 -15.23
CA LEU A 229 0.38 -14.23 -15.13
C LEU A 229 1.69 -14.29 -15.94
N MET A 230 2.78 -14.68 -15.27
CA MET A 230 4.13 -14.79 -15.83
C MET A 230 4.72 -13.47 -16.36
N ARG A 231 4.18 -12.31 -15.97
CA ARG A 231 4.62 -11.00 -16.50
C ARG A 231 5.55 -10.22 -15.57
N VAL A 232 5.39 -10.36 -14.26
CA VAL A 232 6.06 -9.50 -13.26
C VAL A 232 7.06 -10.31 -12.43
N SER A 233 6.57 -11.08 -11.47
CA SER A 233 7.35 -11.95 -10.60
C SER A 233 6.62 -13.29 -10.40
N GLU A 234 7.32 -14.30 -9.87
CA GLU A 234 6.68 -15.56 -9.48
C GLU A 234 5.63 -15.34 -8.38
N SER A 235 5.92 -14.44 -7.41
CA SER A 235 4.97 -13.99 -6.38
C SER A 235 3.70 -13.39 -6.99
N CYS A 236 3.84 -12.48 -7.96
CA CYS A 236 2.69 -11.91 -8.68
C CYS A 236 1.88 -13.00 -9.40
N THR A 237 2.54 -13.98 -10.00
CA THR A 237 1.87 -15.11 -10.67
C THR A 237 1.09 -15.95 -9.66
N GLN A 238 1.65 -16.17 -8.47
CA GLN A 238 0.95 -16.87 -7.38
C GLN A 238 -0.28 -16.10 -6.89
N TYR A 239 -0.16 -14.80 -6.63
CA TYR A 239 -1.31 -13.97 -6.21
C TYR A 239 -2.39 -13.93 -7.29
N ALA A 240 -2.00 -13.73 -8.55
CA ALA A 240 -2.92 -13.72 -9.68
C ALA A 240 -3.67 -15.06 -9.82
N LEU A 241 -2.95 -16.18 -9.72
CA LEU A 241 -3.55 -17.51 -9.78
C LEU A 241 -4.54 -17.75 -8.63
N SER A 242 -4.20 -17.32 -7.42
CA SER A 242 -5.07 -17.44 -6.24
C SER A 242 -6.36 -16.64 -6.39
N ILE A 243 -6.27 -15.38 -6.85
CA ILE A 243 -7.43 -14.53 -7.17
C ILE A 243 -8.33 -15.21 -8.20
N LEU A 244 -7.76 -15.68 -9.32
CA LEU A 244 -8.50 -16.34 -10.41
C LEU A 244 -9.17 -17.63 -9.93
N TRP A 245 -8.46 -18.44 -9.15
CA TRP A 245 -9.04 -19.64 -8.53
C TRP A 245 -10.22 -19.29 -7.63
N SER A 246 -10.09 -18.24 -6.83
CA SER A 246 -11.13 -17.82 -5.89
C SER A 246 -12.43 -17.43 -6.59
N VAL A 247 -12.35 -16.65 -7.68
CA VAL A 247 -13.53 -16.24 -8.46
C VAL A 247 -14.08 -17.35 -9.35
N CYS A 248 -13.22 -18.15 -10.00
CA CYS A 248 -13.66 -19.27 -10.83
C CYS A 248 -14.33 -20.37 -10.00
N LYS A 249 -13.87 -20.60 -8.77
CA LYS A 249 -14.54 -21.54 -7.87
C LYS A 249 -15.89 -21.02 -7.36
N LEU A 250 -16.03 -19.71 -7.21
CA LEU A 250 -17.27 -19.10 -6.72
C LEU A 250 -18.41 -19.17 -7.76
N ALA A 251 -18.10 -18.95 -9.04
CA ALA A 251 -19.06 -19.03 -10.14
C ALA A 251 -18.44 -19.73 -11.37
N PRO A 252 -18.33 -21.08 -11.36
CA PRO A 252 -17.60 -21.82 -12.40
C PRO A 252 -18.11 -21.60 -13.83
N GLU A 253 -19.41 -21.54 -14.06
CA GLU A 253 -19.96 -21.38 -15.41
C GLU A 253 -19.64 -20.00 -16.00
N GLU A 254 -19.95 -18.94 -15.25
CA GLU A 254 -19.75 -17.54 -15.66
C GLU A 254 -18.25 -17.20 -15.74
N CYS A 255 -17.51 -17.40 -14.66
CA CYS A 255 -16.12 -16.99 -14.56
C CYS A 255 -15.20 -17.80 -15.47
N SER A 256 -15.42 -19.11 -15.64
CA SER A 256 -14.59 -19.90 -16.55
C SER A 256 -14.77 -19.49 -18.02
N SER A 257 -15.97 -19.07 -18.43
CA SER A 257 -16.18 -18.55 -19.78
C SER A 257 -15.36 -17.28 -20.01
N VAL A 258 -15.47 -16.32 -19.09
CA VAL A 258 -14.70 -15.05 -19.15
C VAL A 258 -13.19 -15.32 -19.10
N ALA A 259 -12.75 -16.27 -18.27
CA ALA A 259 -11.33 -16.60 -18.14
C ALA A 259 -10.75 -17.25 -19.41
N VAL A 260 -11.51 -18.15 -20.05
CA VAL A 260 -11.12 -18.74 -21.33
C VAL A 260 -11.04 -17.67 -22.41
N GLU A 261 -12.02 -16.78 -22.51
CA GLU A 261 -12.03 -15.66 -23.46
C GLU A 261 -10.89 -14.66 -23.21
N ALA A 262 -10.49 -14.47 -21.96
CA ALA A 262 -9.34 -13.66 -21.58
C ALA A 262 -7.97 -14.34 -21.88
N GLY A 263 -7.97 -15.59 -22.36
CA GLY A 263 -6.75 -16.33 -22.72
C GLY A 263 -6.05 -17.01 -21.53
N LEU A 264 -6.79 -17.32 -20.44
CA LEU A 264 -6.23 -17.96 -19.25
C LEU A 264 -5.52 -19.28 -19.57
N ALA A 265 -6.08 -20.12 -20.45
CA ALA A 265 -5.54 -21.45 -20.73
C ALA A 265 -4.08 -21.39 -21.24
N ALA A 266 -3.78 -20.51 -22.18
CA ALA A 266 -2.42 -20.33 -22.69
C ALA A 266 -1.45 -19.85 -21.61
N LYS A 267 -1.91 -18.96 -20.71
CA LYS A 267 -1.12 -18.48 -19.57
C LYS A 267 -0.85 -19.59 -18.55
N LEU A 268 -1.83 -20.45 -18.25
CA LEU A 268 -1.64 -21.57 -17.33
C LEU A 268 -0.69 -22.63 -17.89
N LEU A 269 -0.80 -22.95 -19.18
CA LEU A 269 0.14 -23.85 -19.84
C LEU A 269 1.57 -23.30 -19.80
N LEU A 270 1.74 -22.00 -20.00
CA LEU A 270 3.04 -21.34 -19.84
C LEU A 270 3.59 -21.50 -18.41
N VAL A 271 2.77 -21.33 -17.36
CA VAL A 271 3.18 -21.57 -15.97
C VAL A 271 3.61 -23.03 -15.77
N ILE A 272 2.81 -23.98 -16.25
CA ILE A 272 3.07 -25.44 -16.10
C ILE A 272 4.41 -25.82 -16.77
N GLN A 273 4.69 -25.26 -17.95
CA GLN A 273 5.89 -25.55 -18.75
C GLN A 273 7.13 -24.74 -18.32
N SER A 274 6.97 -23.76 -17.42
CA SER A 274 8.05 -22.88 -16.97
C SER A 274 8.98 -23.51 -15.92
N GLY A 275 9.92 -22.73 -15.37
CA GLY A 275 10.74 -23.09 -14.21
C GLY A 275 10.08 -22.84 -12.85
N CYS A 276 8.80 -22.44 -12.78
CA CYS A 276 8.11 -22.15 -11.52
C CYS A 276 8.06 -23.35 -10.56
N ASN A 277 7.85 -23.07 -9.28
CA ASN A 277 7.78 -24.11 -8.26
C ASN A 277 6.66 -25.15 -8.54
N PRO A 278 6.83 -26.43 -8.11
CA PRO A 278 5.86 -27.49 -8.39
C PRO A 278 4.44 -27.23 -7.90
N VAL A 279 4.29 -26.53 -6.75
CA VAL A 279 2.97 -26.21 -6.18
C VAL A 279 2.21 -25.25 -7.09
N LEU A 280 2.89 -24.25 -7.63
CA LEU A 280 2.29 -23.28 -8.56
C LEU A 280 1.89 -23.95 -9.87
N LYS A 281 2.70 -24.86 -10.39
CA LYS A 281 2.39 -25.67 -11.57
C LYS A 281 1.16 -26.56 -11.35
N GLN A 282 1.10 -27.23 -10.20
CA GLN A 282 -0.04 -28.08 -9.85
C GLN A 282 -1.34 -27.26 -9.77
N ARG A 283 -1.34 -26.14 -9.04
CA ARG A 283 -2.51 -25.24 -8.96
C ARG A 283 -2.94 -24.71 -10.31
N SER A 284 -1.97 -24.46 -11.22
CA SER A 284 -2.26 -24.03 -12.58
C SER A 284 -2.95 -25.13 -13.39
N ALA A 285 -2.52 -26.38 -13.26
CA ALA A 285 -3.18 -27.52 -13.89
C ALA A 285 -4.60 -27.77 -13.33
N GLU A 286 -4.77 -27.62 -12.02
CA GLU A 286 -6.09 -27.71 -11.38
C GLU A 286 -7.04 -26.62 -11.88
N LEU A 287 -6.57 -25.36 -11.99
CA LEU A 287 -7.40 -24.26 -12.50
C LEU A 287 -7.75 -24.47 -13.97
N LEU A 288 -6.80 -24.96 -14.77
CA LEU A 288 -7.04 -25.28 -16.17
C LEU A 288 -8.14 -26.34 -16.31
N LYS A 289 -8.06 -27.39 -15.49
CA LYS A 289 -9.08 -28.45 -15.43
C LYS A 289 -10.44 -27.88 -15.02
N LEU A 290 -10.49 -27.04 -13.98
CA LEU A 290 -11.73 -26.40 -13.53
C LEU A 290 -12.40 -25.62 -14.67
N CYS A 291 -11.63 -24.82 -15.40
CA CYS A 291 -12.14 -24.02 -16.50
C CYS A 291 -12.50 -24.82 -17.77
N SER A 292 -12.01 -26.06 -17.91
CA SER A 292 -12.33 -26.92 -19.05
C SER A 292 -13.58 -27.78 -18.83
N LEU A 293 -14.07 -27.94 -17.58
CA LEU A 293 -15.20 -28.83 -17.27
C LEU A 293 -16.48 -28.49 -18.06
N ASN A 294 -16.67 -27.22 -18.42
CA ASN A 294 -17.85 -26.75 -19.13
C ASN A 294 -17.69 -26.76 -20.66
N TYR A 295 -16.59 -27.33 -21.16
CA TYR A 295 -16.27 -27.38 -22.59
C TYR A 295 -15.96 -28.81 -23.01
N THR A 296 -16.37 -29.19 -24.23
CA THR A 296 -15.78 -30.37 -24.87
C THR A 296 -14.33 -30.05 -25.26
N ASP A 297 -13.45 -31.06 -25.29
CA ASP A 297 -12.03 -30.87 -25.62
C ASP A 297 -11.83 -30.09 -26.93
N THR A 298 -12.64 -30.36 -27.94
CA THR A 298 -12.58 -29.68 -29.25
C THR A 298 -12.93 -28.19 -29.14
N ILE A 299 -13.98 -27.85 -28.38
CA ILE A 299 -14.39 -26.44 -28.19
C ILE A 299 -13.37 -25.72 -27.33
N PHE A 300 -12.85 -26.37 -26.29
CA PHE A 300 -11.85 -25.77 -25.41
C PHE A 300 -10.57 -25.45 -26.17
N ILE A 301 -10.03 -26.41 -26.94
CA ILE A 301 -8.82 -26.22 -27.76
C ILE A 301 -9.03 -25.10 -28.79
N SER A 302 -10.19 -25.08 -29.46
CA SER A 302 -10.53 -24.05 -30.46
C SER A 302 -10.64 -22.65 -29.82
N LYS A 303 -11.39 -22.51 -28.73
CA LYS A 303 -11.55 -21.23 -28.00
C LYS A 303 -10.21 -20.72 -27.45
N CYS A 304 -9.36 -21.61 -26.95
CA CYS A 304 -8.06 -21.26 -26.41
C CYS A 304 -6.99 -21.03 -27.49
N LYS A 305 -7.33 -21.21 -28.78
CA LYS A 305 -6.41 -21.14 -29.92
C LYS A 305 -5.15 -22.00 -29.73
N LEU A 306 -5.31 -23.15 -29.06
CA LEU A 306 -4.21 -24.08 -28.82
C LEU A 306 -4.03 -24.95 -30.07
N THR A 307 -2.81 -25.04 -30.58
CA THR A 307 -2.48 -26.03 -31.62
C THR A 307 -2.42 -27.41 -30.97
N ARG A 308 -3.15 -28.39 -31.53
CA ARG A 308 -2.89 -29.80 -31.21
C ARG A 308 -1.46 -30.10 -31.65
N THR A 309 -0.57 -30.40 -30.71
CA THR A 309 0.64 -31.14 -31.04
C THR A 309 0.18 -32.52 -31.51
N ILE A 310 0.35 -32.76 -32.81
CA ILE A 310 0.12 -34.06 -33.44
C ILE A 310 1.08 -35.03 -32.76
N GLN A 311 0.53 -36.05 -32.08
CA GLN A 311 1.30 -37.19 -31.58
C GLN A 311 1.69 -38.10 -32.75
#